data_AF-A0AA86P9S3-F1
#
_entry.id   AF-A0AA86P9S3-F1
#
_cell.length_a   1.000
_cell.length_b   1.000
_cell.length_c   1.000
_cell.angle_alpha   90.00
_cell.angle_beta   90.00
_cell.angle_gamma   90.00
#
_symmetry.space_group_name_H-M   'P 1'
#
loop_
_entity.id
_entity.type
_entity.pdbx_description
1 polymer ?
#
loop_
_entity_poly.entity_id
_entity_poly.type
_entity_poly.pdbx_seq_one_letter_code
_entity_poly.pdbx_strand_id
1 'polypeptide(L)' 'MTKFEIARVIGARAQQIAMGAPPTITINSVAGALDPLVIAREELKEFAIPMIIRRPLPDGTYEDWPISKFDTRKQQE' A
#
# COMPACT_ATOMS: atom_id res chain seq x y z
N MET A 1 -9.99 -3.04 2.35
CA MET A 1 -9.59 -2.77 0.95
C MET A 1 -10.07 -3.91 0.06
N THR A 2 -10.46 -3.61 -1.18
CA THR A 2 -10.77 -4.64 -2.18
C THR A 2 -9.48 -5.26 -2.72
N LYS A 3 -9.56 -6.46 -3.30
CA LYS A 3 -8.41 -7.11 -3.97
C LYS A 3 -7.80 -6.25 -5.08
N PHE A 4 -8.60 -5.40 -5.74
CA PHE A 4 -8.16 -4.50 -6.80
C PHE A 4 -7.38 -3.31 -6.24
N GLU A 5 -7.86 -2.73 -5.14
CA GLU A 5 -7.16 -1.65 -4.43
C GLU A 5 -5.82 -2.12 -3.90
N ILE A 6 -5.77 -3.32 -3.31
CA ILE A 6 -4.53 -3.94 -2.82
C ILE A 6 -3.51 -4.06 -3.96
N ALA A 7 -3.91 -4.67 -5.08
CA ALA A 7 -3.03 -4.82 -6.24
C ALA A 7 -2.54 -3.47 -6.79
N ARG A 8 -3.43 -2.46 -6.87
CA ARG A 8 -3.09 -1.14 -7.39
C ARG A 8 -2.12 -0.39 -6.48
N VAL A 9 -2.33 -0.43 -5.18
CA VAL A 9 -1.46 0.20 -4.17
C VAL A 9 -0.07 -0.43 -4.19
N ILE A 10 0.01 -1.76 -4.16
CA ILE A 10 1.30 -2.47 -4.20
C ILE A 10 2.05 -2.13 -5.49
N GLY A 11 1.38 -2.17 -6.64
CA GLY A 11 2.01 -1.86 -7.93
C GLY A 11 2.52 -0.42 -8.01
N ALA A 12 1.71 0.55 -7.59
CA ALA A 12 2.10 1.95 -7.57
C ALA A 12 3.27 2.21 -6.60
N ARG A 13 3.24 1.60 -5.42
CA ARG A 13 4.31 1.76 -4.44
C ARG A 13 5.61 1.08 -4.87
N ALA A 14 5.54 -0.12 -5.43
CA ALA A 14 6.69 -0.82 -6.01
C ALA A 14 7.34 0.02 -7.13
N GLN A 15 6.53 0.67 -7.97
CA GLN A 15 7.04 1.58 -9.00
C GLN A 15 7.80 2.77 -8.39
N GLN A 16 7.28 3.39 -7.32
CA GLN A 16 7.97 4.48 -6.63
C GLN A 16 9.34 4.03 -6.10
N ILE A 17 9.40 2.86 -5.46
CA ILE A 17 10.65 2.30 -4.93
C ILE A 17 11.63 2.00 -6.07
N ALA A 18 11.15 1.44 -7.19
CA ALA A 18 11.96 1.20 -8.38
C ALA A 18 12.53 2.49 -8.99
N MET A 19 11.82 3.62 -8.84
CA MET A 19 12.28 4.96 -9.26
C MET A 19 13.21 5.63 -8.23
N GLY A 20 13.61 4.92 -7.17
CA GLY A 20 14.53 5.43 -6.15
C GLY A 20 13.85 6.18 -5.01
N ALA A 21 12.52 6.10 -4.86
CA ALA A 21 11.86 6.65 -3.69
C ALA A 21 12.26 5.87 -2.42
N PRO A 22 12.49 6.55 -1.29
CA PRO A 22 12.86 5.90 -0.05
C PRO A 22 11.70 5.04 0.50
N PRO A 23 11.98 3.79 0.89
CA PRO A 23 11.04 2.98 1.67
C PRO A 23 10.75 3.62 3.03
N THR A 24 9.53 3.48 3.52
CA THR A 24 9.10 3.92 4.85
C THR A 24 9.58 2.95 5.94
N ILE A 25 9.78 1.67 5.59
CA ILE A 25 10.25 0.63 6.51
C ILE A 25 11.77 0.45 6.43
N THR A 26 12.36 -0.07 7.52
CA THR A 26 13.79 -0.39 7.59
C THR A 26 14.10 -1.61 6.71
N ILE A 27 14.83 -1.37 5.61
CA ILE A 27 15.17 -2.38 4.59
C ILE A 27 16.00 -3.55 5.17
N ASN A 28 16.79 -3.30 6.22
CA ASN A 28 17.63 -4.32 6.86
C ASN A 28 16.84 -5.48 7.49
N SER A 29 15.53 -5.31 7.70
CA SER A 29 14.64 -6.36 8.21
C SER A 29 13.96 -7.18 7.10
N VAL A 30 14.14 -6.82 5.82
CA VAL A 30 13.46 -7.43 4.68
C VAL A 30 14.39 -8.41 3.96
N ALA A 31 14.15 -9.72 4.14
CA ALA A 31 14.82 -10.74 3.33
C ALA A 31 14.43 -10.57 1.85
N GLY A 32 15.40 -10.35 0.96
CA GLY A 32 15.14 -10.11 -0.47
C GLY A 32 14.87 -8.64 -0.84
N ALA A 33 15.34 -7.70 -0.02
CA ALA A 33 15.30 -6.24 -0.21
C ALA A 33 15.75 -5.67 -1.59
N LEU A 34 16.23 -6.49 -2.51
CA LEU A 34 16.51 -6.05 -3.88
C LEU A 34 15.25 -5.87 -4.72
N ASP A 35 14.14 -6.55 -4.36
CA ASP A 35 12.89 -6.50 -5.13
C ASP A 35 11.94 -5.41 -4.58
N PRO A 36 11.63 -4.37 -5.38
CA PRO A 36 10.66 -3.32 -5.02
C PRO A 36 9.28 -3.87 -4.64
N LEU A 37 8.87 -4.99 -5.23
CA LEU A 37 7.58 -5.61 -4.94
C LEU A 37 7.53 -6.20 -3.53
N VAL A 38 8.63 -6.82 -3.08
CA VAL A 38 8.73 -7.37 -1.73
C VAL A 38 8.65 -6.24 -0.71
N ILE A 39 9.40 -5.15 -0.93
CA ILE A 39 9.38 -3.97 -0.05
C ILE A 39 7.96 -3.37 0.02
N ALA A 40 7.29 -3.16 -1.12
CA ALA A 40 5.94 -2.61 -1.14
C ALA A 40 4.91 -3.50 -0.41
N ARG A 41 5.09 -4.83 -0.45
CA ARG A 41 4.22 -5.77 0.28
C ARG A 41 4.46 -5.70 1.78
N GLU A 42 5.71 -5.61 2.23
CA GLU A 42 6.02 -5.44 3.65
C GLU A 42 5.52 -4.08 4.18
N GLU A 43 5.66 -3.00 3.41
CA GLU A 43 5.10 -1.70 3.79
C GLU A 43 3.57 -1.72 3.90
N LEU A 44 2.89 -2.48 3.05
CA LEU A 44 1.43 -2.63 3.12
C LEU A 44 1.02 -3.39 4.39
N LYS A 45 1.79 -4.40 4.82
CA LYS A 45 1.52 -5.14 6.06
C LYS A 45 1.65 -4.26 7.31
N GLU A 46 2.60 -3.34 7.30
CA GLU A 46 2.81 -2.35 8.37
C GLU A 46 1.89 -1.12 8.25
N PHE A 47 1.03 -1.07 7.22
CA PHE A 47 0.17 0.08 6.89
C PHE A 47 0.92 1.42 6.76
N ALA A 48 2.20 1.34 6.39
CA ALA A 48 3.13 2.46 6.35
C ALA A 48 3.20 3.15 4.97
N ILE A 49 2.35 2.74 4.01
CA ILE A 49 2.32 3.33 2.67
C ILE A 49 1.64 4.72 2.73
N PRO A 50 2.35 5.80 2.36
CA PRO A 50 1.82 7.16 2.42
C PRO A 50 0.92 7.47 1.21
N MET A 51 -0.16 6.72 1.02
CA MET A 51 -1.13 6.93 -0.06
C MET A 51 -2.57 6.90 0.45
N ILE A 52 -3.46 7.55 -0.30
CA ILE A 52 -4.90 7.64 -0.05
C ILE A 52 -5.62 7.03 -1.26
N ILE A 53 -6.61 6.18 -0.99
CA ILE A 53 -7.49 5.62 -2.01
C ILE A 53 -8.70 6.54 -2.15
N ARG A 54 -8.89 7.13 -3.32
CA ARG A 54 -10.09 7.90 -3.66
C ARG A 54 -11.10 7.00 -4.36
N ARG A 55 -12.26 6.77 -3.73
CA ARG A 55 -13.35 5.95 -4.27
C ARG A 55 -14.43 6.84 -4.90
N PRO A 56 -14.69 6.74 -6.21
CA PRO A 56 -15.81 7.43 -6.83
C PRO A 56 -17.15 6.82 -6.43
N LEU A 57 -18.13 7.68 -6.15
CA LEU A 57 -19.52 7.32 -5.93
C LEU A 57 -20.36 7.55 -7.20
N PRO A 58 -21.52 6.87 -7.35
CA PRO A 58 -22.37 7.01 -8.54
C PRO A 58 -22.94 8.41 -8.75
N ASP A 59 -22.97 9.24 -7.71
CA ASP A 59 -23.42 10.64 -7.73
C ASP A 59 -22.34 11.62 -8.20
N GLY A 60 -21.13 11.13 -8.54
CA GLY A 60 -19.99 11.94 -8.95
C GLY A 60 -19.17 12.51 -7.79
N THR A 61 -19.53 12.21 -6.54
CA THR A 61 -18.72 12.54 -5.37
C THR A 61 -17.66 11.46 -5.12
N TYR A 62 -16.79 11.67 -4.13
CA TYR A 62 -15.71 10.74 -3.82
C TYR A 62 -15.49 10.61 -2.32
N GLU A 63 -15.05 9.42 -1.90
CA GLU A 63 -14.57 9.18 -0.54
C GLU A 63 -13.05 8.99 -0.54
N ASP A 64 -12.35 9.73 0.32
CA ASP A 64 -10.90 9.64 0.49
C ASP A 64 -10.58 8.75 1.70
N TRP A 65 -10.01 7.58 1.43
CA TRP A 65 -9.69 6.56 2.42
C TRP A 65 -8.16 6.40 2.57
N PRO A 66 -7.56 6.87 3.68
CA PRO A 66 -6.14 6.64 3.96
C PRO A 66 -5.83 5.15 4.15
N ILE A 67 -4.73 4.67 3.59
CA ILE A 67 -4.32 3.26 3.73
C ILE A 67 -4.02 2.92 5.20
N SER A 68 -3.45 3.88 5.95
CA SER A 68 -3.16 3.73 7.38
C SER A 68 -4.38 3.40 8.24
N LYS A 69 -5.60 3.69 7.77
CA LYS A 69 -6.84 3.41 8.49
C LYS A 69 -7.43 2.02 8.21
N PHE A 70 -6.93 1.29 7.22
CA PHE A 70 -7.43 -0.04 6.90
C PHE A 70 -6.73 -1.10 7.74
N ASP A 71 -7.11 -1.28 9.00
CA ASP A 71 -6.63 -2.40 9.79
C ASP A 71 -7.19 -3.72 9.22
N THR A 72 -6.38 -4.48 8.46
CA THR A 72 -6.79 -5.77 7.90
C THR A 72 -6.84 -6.89 8.93
N ARG A 73 -6.48 -6.64 10.19
CA ARG A 73 -6.65 -7.63 11.29
C ARG A 73 -8.11 -7.95 11.57
N LYS A 74 -9.05 -7.05 11.22
CA LYS A 74 -10.49 -7.25 11.40
C LYS A 74 -11.19 -8.07 10.31
N GLN A 75 -10.45 -8.67 9.38
CA GLN A 75 -11.00 -9.44 8.24
C GLN A 75 -10.68 -10.94 8.33
N GLN A 76 -10.18 -11.43 9.47
CA GLN A 76 -9.88 -12.85 9.73
C GLN A 76 -10.75 -13.48 10.84
N GLU A 77 -11.86 -12.85 11.21
CA GLU A 77 -12.93 -13.47 12.01
C GLU A 77 -14.05 -14.00 11.11
#